data_AF-A0A1F3PQB9-F1
#
_entry.id   AF-A0A1F3PQB9-F1
#
_cell.length_a   1.000
_cell.length_b   1.000
_cell.length_c   1.000
_cell.angle_alpha   90.00
_cell.angle_beta   90.00
_cell.angle_gamma   90.00
#
_symmetry.space_group_name_H-M   'P 1'
#
loop_
_entity.id
_entity.type
_entity.pdbx_description
1 polymer ?
#
loop_
_entity_poly.entity_id
_entity_poly.type
_entity_poly.pdbx_seq_one_letter_code
_entity_poly.pdbx_strand_id
1 'polypeptide(L)'
;MATTSNFKEWVDFVELENYEEIYCIYRSVSDIDEWGAFKCTEKKTSKGSMYFLKCDYCDDTLMLASEKAREYFLKYIESTYVKSDMDIEGWYYFNREMEKND
;
A
#
# COMPACT_ATOMS: atom_id res chain seq x y z
N MET A 1 -8.51 -13.98 -10.71
CA MET A 1 -7.20 -13.28 -10.70
C MET A 1 -7.08 -12.43 -11.95
N ALA A 2 -7.64 -11.22 -11.91
CA ALA A 2 -7.33 -10.19 -12.90
C ALA A 2 -6.10 -9.39 -12.42
N THR A 3 -5.34 -8.84 -13.36
CA THR A 3 -4.37 -7.80 -13.05
C THR A 3 -4.98 -6.47 -13.42
N THR A 4 -5.10 -5.56 -12.45
CA THR A 4 -5.56 -4.20 -12.67
C THR A 4 -4.41 -3.20 -12.49
N SER A 5 -4.47 -2.08 -13.20
CA SER A 5 -3.62 -0.92 -12.96
C SER A 5 -4.40 0.25 -12.36
N ASN A 6 -5.69 0.07 -12.12
CA ASN A 6 -6.53 1.08 -11.47
C ASN A 6 -6.41 0.94 -9.96
N PHE A 7 -5.39 1.61 -9.39
CA PHE A 7 -5.12 1.49 -7.96
C PHE A 7 -6.25 2.06 -7.08
N LYS A 8 -7.04 3.02 -7.58
CA LYS A 8 -8.15 3.59 -6.79
C LYS A 8 -9.25 2.57 -6.58
N GLU A 9 -9.72 1.97 -7.67
CA GLU A 9 -10.71 0.89 -7.60
C GLU A 9 -10.21 -0.31 -6.79
N TRP A 10 -8.91 -0.64 -6.89
CA TRP A 10 -8.34 -1.74 -6.13
C TRP A 10 -8.31 -1.44 -4.62
N VAL A 11 -7.88 -0.22 -4.23
CA VAL A 11 -7.88 0.21 -2.82
C VAL A 11 -9.30 0.32 -2.27
N ASP A 12 -10.24 0.84 -3.06
CA ASP A 12 -11.65 0.92 -2.69
C ASP A 12 -12.26 -0.48 -2.48
N PHE A 13 -11.84 -1.47 -3.27
CA PHE A 13 -12.30 -2.86 -3.11
C PHE A 13 -11.68 -3.57 -1.90
N VAL A 14 -10.42 -3.27 -1.59
CA VAL A 14 -9.73 -3.81 -0.41
C VAL A 14 -10.30 -3.25 0.89
N GLU A 15 -10.97 -2.09 0.85
CA GLU A 15 -11.65 -1.48 2.00
C GLU A 15 -10.74 -1.33 3.23
N LEU A 16 -9.58 -0.65 3.09
CA LEU A 16 -8.63 -0.45 4.20
C LEU A 16 -9.34 0.10 5.47
N GLU A 17 -9.47 -0.73 6.51
CA GLU A 17 -10.37 -0.48 7.65
C GLU A 17 -9.70 0.28 8.78
N ASN A 18 -8.39 0.08 8.96
CA ASN A 18 -7.67 0.58 10.13
C ASN A 18 -6.24 1.07 9.82
N TYR A 19 -5.64 1.69 10.83
CA TYR A 19 -4.32 2.30 10.71
C TYR A 19 -3.20 1.28 10.48
N GLU A 20 -3.36 0.04 10.94
CA GLU A 20 -2.40 -1.04 10.68
C GLU A 20 -2.44 -1.45 9.21
N GLU A 21 -3.61 -1.63 8.61
CA GLU A 21 -3.75 -2.01 7.20
C GLU A 21 -3.20 -0.94 6.26
N ILE A 22 -3.50 0.34 6.54
CA ILE A 22 -2.95 1.49 5.81
C ILE A 22 -1.42 1.52 5.88
N TYR A 23 -0.85 1.18 7.03
CA TYR A 23 0.60 1.10 7.19
C TYR A 23 1.18 -0.12 6.47
N CYS A 24 0.57 -1.30 6.60
CA CYS A 24 1.01 -2.53 5.96
C CYS A 24 1.01 -2.43 4.43
N ILE A 25 -0.04 -1.87 3.82
CA ILE A 25 -0.07 -1.68 2.36
C ILE A 25 1.05 -0.73 1.91
N TYR A 26 1.30 0.36 2.64
CA TYR A 26 2.38 1.29 2.32
C TYR A 26 3.75 0.62 2.43
N ARG A 27 4.02 -0.07 3.55
CA ARG A 27 5.30 -0.75 3.79
C ARG A 27 5.55 -1.86 2.79
N SER A 28 4.54 -2.66 2.46
CA SER A 28 4.67 -3.70 1.43
C SER A 28 5.15 -3.12 0.10
N VAL A 29 4.59 -1.99 -0.34
CA VAL A 29 4.97 -1.36 -1.61
C VAL A 29 6.31 -0.62 -1.52
N SER A 30 6.59 0.06 -0.41
CA SER A 30 7.85 0.78 -0.19
C SER A 30 9.04 -0.16 -0.12
N ASP A 31 8.93 -1.21 0.68
CA ASP A 31 10.02 -2.15 0.96
C ASP A 31 10.10 -3.28 -0.08
N ILE A 32 9.07 -3.42 -0.92
CA ILE A 32 8.91 -4.52 -1.89
C ILE A 32 8.95 -5.86 -1.14
N ASP A 33 8.13 -5.95 -0.09
CA ASP A 33 8.09 -7.09 0.82
C ASP A 33 6.66 -7.42 1.25
N GLU A 34 6.53 -8.42 2.12
CA GLU A 34 5.30 -8.85 2.75
C GLU A 34 5.10 -8.17 4.11
N TRP A 35 3.95 -7.52 4.28
CA TRP A 35 3.56 -6.84 5.52
C TRP A 35 2.06 -7.07 5.77
N GLY A 36 1.73 -7.73 6.88
CA GLY A 36 0.34 -8.10 7.19
C GLY A 36 -0.24 -8.98 6.08
N ALA A 37 -1.43 -8.62 5.60
CA ALA A 37 -2.10 -9.29 4.48
C ALA A 37 -1.58 -8.88 3.09
N PHE A 38 -0.61 -7.96 3.01
CA PHE A 38 -0.17 -7.37 1.74
C PHE A 38 1.22 -7.87 1.33
N LYS A 39 1.38 -8.16 0.04
CA LYS A 39 2.65 -8.60 -0.53
C LYS A 39 2.96 -7.86 -1.82
N CYS A 40 4.09 -7.17 -1.85
CA CYS A 40 4.61 -6.58 -3.08
C CYS A 40 5.76 -7.43 -3.65
N THR A 41 5.81 -7.52 -4.97
CA THR A 41 6.92 -8.17 -5.68
C THR A 41 7.37 -7.33 -6.87
N GLU A 42 8.68 -7.30 -7.12
CA GLU A 42 9.26 -6.62 -8.27
C GLU A 42 9.53 -7.61 -9.42
N LYS A 43 9.21 -7.18 -10.64
CA LYS A 43 9.61 -7.85 -11.89
C LYS A 43 10.39 -6.89 -12.76
N LYS A 44 11.65 -7.23 -13.04
CA LYS A 44 12.47 -6.49 -14.01
C LYS A 44 12.02 -6.78 -15.44
N THR A 45 11.94 -5.74 -16.25
CA THR A 45 11.57 -5.79 -17.67
C THR A 45 12.58 -5.03 -18.52
N SER A 46 12.51 -5.17 -19.84
CA SER A 46 13.34 -4.38 -20.77
C SER A 46 13.06 -2.88 -20.73
N LYS A 47 11.96 -2.45 -20.08
CA LYS A 47 11.54 -1.04 -19.95
C LYS A 47 11.70 -0.50 -18.53
N GLY A 48 12.30 -1.26 -17.61
CA GLY A 48 12.42 -0.93 -16.19
C GLY A 48 11.68 -1.92 -15.29
N SER A 49 11.39 -1.54 -14.06
CA SER A 49 10.74 -2.39 -13.07
C SER A 49 9.22 -2.22 -13.04
N MET A 50 8.52 -3.33 -12.82
CA MET A 50 7.08 -3.37 -12.52
C MET A 50 6.88 -3.97 -11.13
N TYR A 51 5.88 -3.49 -10.41
CA TYR A 51 5.55 -3.96 -9.06
C TYR A 51 4.16 -4.57 -9.06
N PHE A 52 4.01 -5.69 -8.36
CA PHE A 52 2.75 -6.42 -8.24
C PHE A 52 2.40 -6.53 -6.76
N LEU A 53 1.33 -5.85 -6.37
CA LEU A 53 0.78 -5.85 -5.03
C LEU A 53 -0.40 -6.82 -4.98
N LYS A 54 -0.36 -7.71 -3.99
CA LYS A 54 -1.43 -8.65 -3.65
C LYS A 54 -1.92 -8.39 -2.24
N CYS A 55 -3.15 -8.81 -1.98
CA CYS A 55 -3.76 -8.82 -0.67
C CYS A 55 -4.41 -10.20 -0.45
N ASP A 56 -4.26 -10.78 0.74
CA ASP A 56 -4.73 -12.16 1.03
C ASP A 56 -6.25 -12.35 0.89
N TYR A 57 -7.01 -11.27 1.03
CA TYR A 57 -8.48 -11.27 0.93
C TYR A 57 -9.00 -10.63 -0.37
N CYS A 58 -8.12 -10.27 -1.32
CA CYS A 58 -8.50 -9.77 -2.64
C CYS A 58 -7.82 -10.58 -3.75
N ASP A 59 -8.62 -11.24 -4.61
CA ASP A 59 -8.13 -12.09 -5.69
C ASP A 59 -7.42 -11.32 -6.83
N ASP A 60 -7.64 -10.01 -6.91
CA ASP A 60 -7.06 -9.17 -7.95
C ASP A 60 -5.67 -8.66 -7.55
N THR A 61 -4.77 -8.63 -8.52
CA THR A 61 -3.42 -8.10 -8.33
C THR A 61 -3.34 -6.68 -8.87
N LEU A 62 -2.89 -5.75 -8.04
CA LEU A 62 -2.57 -4.40 -8.49
C LEU A 62 -1.17 -4.38 -9.13
N MET A 63 -1.08 -3.90 -10.37
CA MET A 63 0.17 -3.67 -11.08
C MET A 63 0.52 -2.19 -11.10
N LEU A 64 1.70 -1.86 -10.56
CA LEU A 64 2.34 -0.56 -10.68
C LEU A 64 3.40 -0.67 -11.78
N ALA A 65 3.08 -0.13 -12.96
CA ALA A 65 3.82 -0.42 -14.20
C ALA A 65 5.21 0.25 -14.31
N SER A 66 5.64 1.00 -13.29
CA SER A 66 6.94 1.69 -13.24
C SER A 66 7.25 2.15 -11.81
N GLU A 67 8.49 2.53 -11.56
CA GLU A 67 8.90 3.22 -10.33
C GLU A 67 8.04 4.47 -10.07
N LYS A 68 7.78 5.26 -11.11
CA LYS A 68 6.92 6.46 -11.00
C LYS A 68 5.49 6.12 -10.57
N ALA A 69 4.95 4.98 -11.02
CA ALA A 69 3.63 4.52 -10.58
C ALA A 69 3.67 4.06 -9.12
N ARG A 70 4.77 3.44 -8.68
CA ARG A 70 5.01 3.07 -7.28
C ARG A 70 5.04 4.29 -6.36
N GLU A 71 5.87 5.27 -6.70
CA GLU A 71 5.97 6.53 -5.94
C GLU A 71 4.63 7.27 -5.87
N TYR A 72 3.89 7.30 -6.99
CA TYR A 72 2.58 7.94 -7.02
C TYR A 72 1.56 7.21 -6.14
N PHE A 73 1.59 5.88 -6.13
CA PHE A 73 0.75 5.07 -5.25
C PHE A 73 1.05 5.33 -3.77
N LEU A 74 2.33 5.34 -3.37
CA LEU A 74 2.72 5.63 -1.98
C LEU A 74 2.24 7.01 -1.53
N LYS A 75 2.42 8.03 -2.37
CA LYS A 75 1.89 9.38 -2.11
C LYS A 75 0.37 9.42 -2.03
N TYR A 76 -0.32 8.61 -2.84
CA TYR A 76 -1.78 8.52 -2.79
C TYR A 76 -2.24 7.92 -1.45
N ILE A 77 -1.64 6.83 -0.98
CA ILE A 77 -1.97 6.23 0.32
C ILE A 77 -1.72 7.26 1.43
N GLU A 78 -0.54 7.88 1.46
CA GLU A 78 -0.19 8.86 2.49
C GLU A 78 -1.17 10.05 2.48
N SER A 79 -1.37 10.71 1.34
CA SER A 79 -2.25 11.89 1.25
C SER A 79 -3.74 11.60 1.48
N THR A 80 -4.19 10.36 1.25
CA THR A 80 -5.61 9.99 1.40
C THR A 80 -5.95 9.61 2.84
N TYR A 81 -5.05 8.88 3.49
CA TYR A 81 -5.32 8.23 4.78
C TYR A 81 -4.58 8.88 5.97
N VAL A 82 -3.41 9.45 5.75
CA VAL A 82 -2.63 10.15 6.78
C VAL A 82 -3.11 11.59 6.87
N LYS A 83 -4.17 11.81 7.65
CA LYS A 83 -4.76 13.15 7.87
C LYS A 83 -4.04 13.91 8.99
N SER A 84 -2.73 14.04 8.88
CA SER A 84 -1.90 14.80 9.82
C SER A 84 -0.73 15.45 9.09
N ASP A 85 -0.05 16.38 9.76
CA ASP A 85 1.22 16.93 9.28
C ASP A 85 2.41 15.97 9.51
N MET A 86 2.15 14.74 9.99
CA MET A 86 3.16 13.71 10.23
C MET A 86 3.36 12.88 8.97
N ASP A 87 4.54 12.30 8.84
CA ASP A 87 4.73 11.20 7.89
C ASP A 87 3.97 9.95 8.35
N ILE A 88 3.85 8.98 7.45
CA ILE A 88 3.10 7.74 7.73
C ILE A 88 3.66 6.95 8.92
N GLU A 89 4.97 7.01 9.17
CA GLU A 89 5.60 6.36 10.33
C GLU A 89 5.12 7.01 11.63
N GLY A 90 5.25 8.33 11.75
CA GLY A 90 4.79 9.08 12.91
C GLY A 90 3.30 8.92 13.15
N TRP A 91 2.50 8.94 12.09
CA TRP A 91 1.07 8.69 12.16
C TRP A 91 0.74 7.28 12.66
N TYR A 92 1.42 6.24 12.15
CA TYR A 92 1.22 4.87 12.61
C TYR A 92 1.53 4.71 14.10
N TYR A 93 2.71 5.18 14.55
CA TYR A 93 3.08 5.10 15.98
C TYR A 93 2.12 5.89 16.87
N PHE A 94 1.65 7.05 16.43
CA PHE A 94 0.66 7.83 17.17
C PHE A 94 -0.64 7.05 17.38
N ASN A 95 -1.23 6.49 16.31
CA ASN A 95 -2.47 5.72 16.43
C ASN A 95 -2.29 4.48 17.30
N ARG A 96 -1.17 3.78 17.15
CA ARG A 96 -0.84 2.59 17.95
C ARG A 96 -0.72 2.89 19.44
N GLU A 97 -0.13 4.02 19.81
CA GLU A 97 -0.05 4.42 21.22
C GLU A 97 -1.40 4.90 21.75
N MET A 98 -2.23 5.56 20.92
CA MET A 98 -3.59 5.94 21.32
C MET A 98 -4.46 4.72 21.62
N GLU A 99 -4.40 3.66 20.79
CA GLU A 99 -5.16 2.43 21.02
C GLU A 99 -4.77 1.69 22.31
N LYS A 100 -3.50 1.78 22.73
CA LYS A 100 -3.05 1.18 24.01
C LYS A 100 -3.51 1.93 25.25
N ASN A 101 -3.90 3.20 25.11
CA ASN A 101 -4.29 4.06 26.22
C ASN A 101 -5.82 4.07 26.46
N ASP A 102 -6.60 3.40 25.61
CA ASP A 102 -8.03 3.11 25.79
C ASP A 102 -8.24 1.72 26.43
#